data_AF-A0A373GU65-F1
#
_entry.id   AF-A0A373GU65-F1
#
_cell.length_a   1.000
_cell.length_b   1.000
_cell.length_c   1.000
_cell.angle_alpha   90.00
_cell.angle_beta   90.00
_cell.angle_gamma   90.00
#
_symmetry.space_group_name_H-M   'P 1'
#
loop_
_entity.id
_entity.type
_entity.pdbx_description
1 polymer ?
#
loop_
_entity_poly.entity_id
_entity_poly.type
_entity_poly.pdbx_seq_one_letter_code
_entity_poly.pdbx_strand_id
1 'polypeptide(L)'
;MCKRHKRFVIFLDVDGVLNTTTTVQKTPDGYTGIDDARVEVLAKTIEKIGGADLVLSSDWKEMKPTDDDYVYLISKLALCGLSIDGQTQDQMYKRGEGILKYLKAHPEIEEYVVLDDCRFDFQKDRKLWEHLLLTNGIENAQFASETPAVEAIVFRDYLKLF
;
A
#
# COMPACT_ATOMS: atom_id res chain seq x y z
N MET A 1 -16.99 20.74 6.02
CA MET A 1 -15.70 20.96 6.71
C MET A 1 -14.60 21.08 5.66
N CYS A 2 -13.81 22.15 5.68
CA CYS A 2 -12.51 22.31 4.97
C CYS A 2 -11.53 21.24 5.49
N LYS A 3 -10.57 20.65 4.77
CA LYS A 3 -9.97 20.74 3.42
C LYS A 3 -9.33 19.36 3.20
N ARG A 4 -9.16 18.90 1.96
CA ARG A 4 -7.86 18.40 1.49
C ARG A 4 -7.96 18.06 0.00
N HIS A 5 -7.31 18.88 -0.83
CA HIS A 5 -6.74 18.34 -2.06
C HIS A 5 -5.71 17.29 -1.61
N LYS A 6 -6.11 16.02 -1.52
CA LYS A 6 -5.16 14.94 -1.27
C LYS A 6 -4.48 14.66 -2.59
N ARG A 7 -3.20 15.01 -2.66
CA ARG A 7 -2.30 14.66 -3.76
C ARG A 7 -1.32 13.56 -3.34
N PHE A 8 -1.55 12.97 -2.16
CA PHE A 8 -0.71 11.95 -1.55
C PHE A 8 -1.38 10.58 -1.69
N VAL A 9 -0.70 9.66 -2.36
CA VAL A 9 -1.19 8.30 -2.62
C VAL A 9 -0.30 7.25 -1.96
N ILE A 10 -0.90 6.20 -1.42
CA ILE A 10 -0.18 4.99 -1.00
C ILE A 10 -0.53 3.89 -1.99
N PHE A 11 0.47 3.42 -2.74
CA PHE A 11 0.36 2.19 -3.51
C PHE A 11 0.60 1.01 -2.56
N LEU A 12 -0.44 0.23 -2.34
CA LEU A 12 -0.52 -0.76 -1.27
C LEU A 12 -0.54 -2.17 -1.83
N ASP A 13 0.49 -2.97 -1.52
CA ASP A 13 0.38 -4.42 -1.55
C ASP A 13 -0.30 -4.94 -0.26
N VAL A 14 -0.76 -6.19 -0.28
CA VAL A 14 -1.42 -6.86 0.85
C VAL A 14 -0.50 -7.91 1.45
N ASP A 15 -0.04 -8.86 0.63
CA ASP A 15 0.83 -9.95 1.09
C ASP A 15 2.22 -9.40 1.46
N GLY A 16 2.74 -9.78 2.62
CA GLY A 16 4.02 -9.23 3.11
C GLY A 16 3.96 -7.76 3.58
N VAL A 17 2.82 -7.08 3.45
CA VAL A 17 2.56 -5.73 3.98
C VAL A 17 1.58 -5.79 5.16
N LEU A 18 0.32 -6.14 4.90
CA LEU A 18 -0.74 -6.26 5.90
C LEU A 18 -0.83 -7.66 6.52
N ASN A 19 -0.07 -8.60 5.97
CA ASN A 19 0.15 -9.93 6.52
C ASN A 19 1.62 -10.34 6.36
N THR A 20 1.97 -11.49 6.91
CA THR A 20 3.27 -12.15 6.76
C THR A 20 3.07 -13.67 6.68
N THR A 21 4.15 -14.40 6.40
CA THR A 21 4.16 -15.88 6.48
C THR A 21 3.80 -16.43 7.85
N THR A 22 3.88 -15.60 8.90
CA THR A 22 3.52 -15.93 10.28
C THR A 22 2.08 -15.54 10.66
N THR A 23 1.34 -14.87 9.76
CA THR A 23 -0.04 -14.48 10.02
C THR A 23 -0.93 -15.72 10.12
N VAL A 24 -1.69 -15.80 11.22
CA VAL A 24 -2.55 -16.96 11.53
C VAL A 24 -3.98 -16.79 11.02
N GLN A 25 -4.41 -15.54 10.82
CA GLN A 25 -5.70 -15.18 10.26
C GLN A 25 -5.86 -15.79 8.87
N LYS A 26 -7.09 -16.13 8.51
CA LYS A 26 -7.43 -16.70 7.21
C LYS A 26 -8.50 -15.88 6.52
N THR A 27 -8.42 -15.81 5.20
CA THR A 27 -9.52 -15.32 4.37
C THR A 27 -10.68 -16.33 4.37
N PRO A 28 -11.89 -15.94 3.96
CA PRO A 28 -13.01 -16.88 3.75
C PRO A 28 -12.65 -18.14 2.96
N ASP A 29 -11.84 -18.01 1.89
CA ASP A 29 -11.42 -19.14 1.06
C ASP A 29 -10.20 -19.91 1.65
N GLY A 30 -9.71 -19.52 2.82
CA GLY A 30 -8.67 -20.24 3.56
C GLY A 30 -7.22 -19.83 3.23
N TYR A 31 -7.02 -18.76 2.46
CA TYR A 31 -5.70 -18.16 2.23
C TYR A 31 -5.21 -17.40 3.45
N THR A 32 -3.95 -16.94 3.44
CA THR A 32 -3.43 -16.08 4.52
C THR A 32 -4.22 -14.78 4.58
N GLY A 33 -4.84 -14.52 5.72
CA GLY A 33 -5.66 -13.35 5.96
C GLY A 33 -4.83 -12.12 6.31
N ILE A 34 -5.52 -11.08 6.75
CA ILE A 34 -4.96 -9.77 7.14
C ILE A 34 -4.90 -9.65 8.66
N ASP A 35 -3.78 -9.11 9.18
CA ASP A 35 -3.61 -8.77 10.59
C ASP A 35 -4.24 -7.40 10.89
N ASP A 36 -5.20 -7.36 11.82
CA ASP A 36 -5.89 -6.12 12.22
C ASP A 36 -4.93 -5.05 12.75
N ALA A 37 -3.89 -5.46 13.49
CA ALA A 37 -2.94 -4.52 14.07
C ALA A 37 -2.17 -3.76 12.99
N ARG A 38 -1.87 -4.40 11.85
CA ARG A 38 -1.17 -3.77 10.72
C ARG A 38 -2.05 -2.80 9.97
N VAL A 39 -3.35 -3.10 9.86
CA VAL A 39 -4.33 -2.15 9.31
C VAL A 39 -4.46 -0.93 10.22
N GLU A 40 -4.44 -1.13 11.55
CA GLU A 40 -4.47 -0.04 12.52
C GLU A 40 -3.22 0.85 12.44
N VAL A 41 -2.02 0.26 12.31
CA VAL A 41 -0.77 1.00 12.07
C VAL A 41 -0.87 1.84 10.79
N LEU A 42 -1.36 1.25 9.69
CA LEU A 42 -1.57 1.97 8.44
C LEU A 42 -2.53 3.15 8.62
N ALA A 43 -3.68 2.93 9.28
CA ALA A 43 -4.69 3.97 9.50
C ALA A 43 -4.17 5.13 10.34
N LYS A 44 -3.49 4.84 11.47
CA LYS A 44 -2.89 5.85 12.33
C LYS A 44 -1.78 6.63 11.62
N THR A 45 -1.00 5.96 10.78
CA THR A 45 0.05 6.60 9.97
C THR A 45 -0.57 7.55 8.95
N ILE A 46 -1.62 7.09 8.25
CA ILE A 46 -2.41 7.92 7.33
C ILE A 46 -2.98 9.14 8.05
N GLU A 47 -3.55 8.98 9.24
CA GLU A 47 -4.04 10.11 10.04
C GLU A 47 -2.92 11.13 10.36
N LYS A 48 -1.72 10.65 10.73
CA LYS A 48 -0.58 11.52 11.08
C LYS A 48 -0.04 12.35 9.92
N ILE A 49 -0.01 11.80 8.71
CA ILE A 49 0.32 12.58 7.49
C ILE A 49 -0.85 13.47 7.02
N GLY A 50 -1.95 13.49 7.80
CA GLY A 50 -3.20 14.22 7.56
C GLY A 50 -4.15 13.51 6.60
N GLY A 51 -3.77 12.34 6.08
CA GLY A 51 -4.52 11.46 5.20
C GLY A 51 -3.73 10.99 3.95
N ALA A 52 -4.31 10.06 3.21
CA ALA A 52 -3.86 9.60 1.89
C ALA A 52 -5.06 9.02 1.14
N ASP A 53 -4.90 8.80 -0.16
CA ASP A 53 -5.76 7.89 -0.94
C ASP A 53 -5.02 6.55 -1.09
N LEU A 54 -5.74 5.43 -1.01
CA LEU A 54 -5.17 4.08 -1.12
C LEU A 54 -5.41 3.51 -2.51
N VAL A 55 -4.33 3.18 -3.21
CA VAL A 55 -4.37 2.51 -4.51
C VAL A 55 -3.87 1.09 -4.34
N LEU A 56 -4.73 0.10 -4.64
CA LEU A 56 -4.39 -1.30 -4.55
C LEU A 56 -3.39 -1.67 -5.65
N SER A 57 -2.18 -2.01 -5.23
CA SER A 57 -1.06 -2.44 -6.07
C SER A 57 -0.63 -3.85 -5.60
N SER A 58 -1.57 -4.78 -5.65
CA SER A 58 -1.45 -6.17 -5.20
C SER A 58 -1.99 -7.13 -6.25
N ASP A 59 -1.74 -8.43 -6.11
CA ASP A 59 -2.44 -9.45 -6.91
C ASP A 59 -3.90 -9.62 -6.44
N TRP A 60 -4.26 -9.15 -5.25
CA TRP A 60 -5.64 -9.12 -4.76
C TRP A 60 -6.58 -8.28 -5.63
N LYS A 61 -6.04 -7.37 -6.46
CA LYS A 61 -6.82 -6.56 -7.42
C LYS A 61 -7.44 -7.37 -8.55
N GLU A 62 -6.99 -8.61 -8.76
CA GLU A 62 -7.53 -9.52 -9.78
C GLU A 62 -8.83 -10.21 -9.32
N MET A 63 -9.14 -10.17 -8.02
CA MET A 63 -10.40 -10.67 -7.47
C MET A 63 -11.56 -9.77 -7.90
N LYS A 64 -12.74 -10.35 -8.09
CA LYS A 64 -13.94 -9.58 -8.37
C LYS A 64 -14.42 -8.89 -7.10
N PRO A 65 -15.10 -7.73 -7.22
CA PRO A 65 -15.69 -7.05 -6.07
C PRO A 65 -16.71 -7.89 -5.27
N THR A 66 -17.23 -8.96 -5.86
CA THR A 66 -18.19 -9.89 -5.25
C THR A 66 -17.54 -11.13 -4.64
N ASP A 67 -16.24 -11.34 -4.83
CA ASP A 67 -15.53 -12.49 -4.28
C ASP A 67 -15.36 -12.29 -2.77
N ASP A 68 -15.60 -13.34 -1.98
CA ASP A 68 -15.65 -13.26 -0.51
C ASP A 68 -14.32 -12.74 0.09
N ASP A 69 -13.18 -13.12 -0.50
CA ASP A 69 -11.85 -12.64 -0.08
C ASP A 69 -11.62 -11.16 -0.39
N TYR A 70 -12.18 -10.63 -1.48
CA TYR A 70 -12.14 -9.19 -1.77
C TYR A 70 -13.04 -8.42 -0.81
N VAL A 71 -14.25 -8.92 -0.54
CA VAL A 71 -15.15 -8.36 0.47
C VAL A 71 -14.50 -8.38 1.84
N TYR A 72 -13.76 -9.45 2.17
CA TYR A 72 -12.95 -9.55 3.38
C TYR A 72 -11.91 -8.42 3.44
N LEU A 73 -11.08 -8.22 2.40
CA LEU A 73 -10.11 -7.12 2.34
C LEU A 73 -10.77 -5.76 2.62
N ILE A 74 -11.86 -5.45 1.90
CA ILE A 74 -12.58 -4.18 2.06
C ILE A 74 -13.12 -4.03 3.48
N SER A 75 -13.66 -5.10 4.07
CA SER A 75 -14.18 -5.06 5.44
C SER A 75 -13.08 -4.79 6.48
N LYS A 76 -11.89 -5.37 6.31
CA LYS A 76 -10.75 -5.17 7.21
C LYS A 76 -10.26 -3.72 7.18
N LEU A 77 -10.14 -3.14 5.99
CA LEU A 77 -9.80 -1.72 5.83
C LEU A 77 -10.87 -0.80 6.44
N ALA A 78 -12.14 -1.10 6.19
CA ALA A 78 -13.27 -0.29 6.67
C ALA A 78 -13.37 -0.23 8.20
N LEU A 79 -12.98 -1.30 8.92
CA LEU A 79 -12.94 -1.33 10.39
C LEU A 79 -12.01 -0.25 10.97
N CYS A 80 -10.98 0.17 10.23
CA CYS A 80 -10.07 1.24 10.61
C CYS A 80 -10.38 2.57 9.88
N GLY A 81 -11.54 2.68 9.23
CA GLY A 81 -11.94 3.88 8.50
C GLY A 81 -11.18 4.09 7.18
N LEU A 82 -10.58 3.03 6.63
CA LEU A 82 -9.87 3.06 5.35
C LEU A 82 -10.75 2.53 4.22
N SER A 83 -10.53 3.04 3.01
CA SER A 83 -11.16 2.59 1.77
C SER A 83 -10.11 2.49 0.67
N ILE A 84 -10.37 1.65 -0.35
CA ILE A 84 -9.56 1.61 -1.57
C ILE A 84 -10.16 2.63 -2.55
N ASP A 85 -9.32 3.56 -3.02
CA ASP A 85 -9.71 4.67 -3.90
C ASP A 85 -9.39 4.38 -5.38
N GLY A 86 -8.53 3.39 -5.64
CA GLY A 86 -8.20 2.93 -6.98
C GLY A 86 -7.40 1.63 -6.98
N GLN A 87 -7.07 1.13 -8.17
CA GLN A 87 -6.19 -0.03 -8.33
C GLN A 87 -5.32 0.12 -9.58
N THR A 88 -4.12 -0.44 -9.57
CA THR A 88 -3.22 -0.44 -10.73
C THR A 88 -3.70 -1.42 -11.81
N GLN A 89 -3.22 -1.24 -13.03
CA GLN A 89 -3.41 -2.19 -14.13
C GLN A 89 -2.04 -2.61 -14.68
N ASP A 90 -1.63 -3.82 -14.34
CA ASP A 90 -0.35 -4.41 -14.69
C ASP A 90 -0.49 -5.90 -15.02
N GLN A 91 0.63 -6.49 -15.42
CA GLN A 91 0.79 -7.93 -15.61
C GLN A 91 1.76 -8.45 -14.55
N MET A 92 1.80 -9.77 -14.36
CA MET A 92 2.70 -10.42 -13.41
C MET A 92 4.15 -9.89 -13.53
N TYR A 93 4.75 -9.54 -12.40
CA TYR A 93 6.10 -8.96 -12.27
C TYR A 93 6.33 -7.56 -12.88
N LYS A 94 5.26 -6.85 -13.29
CA LYS A 94 5.31 -5.50 -13.86
C LYS A 94 4.61 -4.46 -12.98
N ARG A 95 4.75 -4.61 -11.66
CA ARG A 95 4.10 -3.78 -10.64
C ARG A 95 4.49 -2.30 -10.79
N GLY A 96 5.78 -2.05 -11.04
CA GLY A 96 6.32 -0.71 -11.32
C GLY A 96 5.72 -0.08 -12.58
N GLU A 97 5.66 -0.82 -13.70
CA GLU A 97 4.95 -0.35 -14.90
C GLU A 97 3.47 0.00 -14.61
N GLY A 98 2.79 -0.78 -13.77
CA GLY A 98 1.42 -0.51 -13.33
C GLY A 98 1.27 0.81 -12.59
N ILE A 99 2.14 1.05 -11.60
CA ILE A 99 2.18 2.30 -10.84
C ILE A 99 2.49 3.49 -11.77
N LEU A 100 3.47 3.37 -12.67
CA LEU A 100 3.79 4.45 -13.62
C LEU A 100 2.63 4.81 -14.54
N LYS A 101 1.85 3.82 -15.01
CA LYS A 101 0.63 4.06 -15.79
C LYS A 101 -0.42 4.77 -14.97
N TYR A 102 -0.61 4.37 -13.71
CA TYR A 102 -1.54 5.02 -12.80
C TYR A 102 -1.15 6.48 -12.57
N LEU A 103 0.10 6.75 -12.18
CA LEU A 103 0.62 8.11 -12.01
C LEU A 103 0.46 8.99 -13.27
N LYS A 104 0.66 8.40 -14.46
CA LYS A 104 0.47 9.12 -15.73
C LYS A 104 -1.01 9.46 -16.00
N ALA A 105 -1.93 8.60 -15.61
CA ALA A 105 -3.37 8.82 -15.75
C ALA A 105 -3.93 9.80 -14.70
N HIS A 106 -3.20 9.96 -13.59
CA HIS A 106 -3.58 10.76 -12.43
C HIS A 106 -2.55 11.87 -12.15
N PRO A 107 -2.42 12.88 -13.04
CA PRO A 107 -1.44 13.96 -12.91
C PRO A 107 -1.68 14.88 -11.68
N GLU A 108 -2.83 14.75 -11.01
CA GLU A 108 -3.14 15.40 -9.74
C GLU A 108 -2.35 14.83 -8.54
N ILE A 109 -1.75 13.65 -8.66
CA ILE A 109 -0.90 13.04 -7.63
C ILE A 109 0.46 13.73 -7.65
N GLU A 110 0.87 14.26 -6.51
CA GLU A 110 2.15 14.97 -6.37
C GLU A 110 3.15 14.21 -5.49
N GLU A 111 2.63 13.46 -4.52
CA GLU A 111 3.41 12.75 -3.52
C GLU A 111 2.87 11.33 -3.43
N TYR A 112 3.75 10.35 -3.21
CA TYR A 112 3.30 8.99 -3.00
C TYR A 112 4.31 8.17 -2.23
N VAL A 113 3.88 7.01 -1.73
CA VAL A 113 4.77 5.95 -1.27
C VAL A 113 4.30 4.61 -1.82
N VAL A 114 5.23 3.68 -1.98
CA VAL A 114 4.93 2.30 -2.37
C VAL A 114 5.26 1.39 -1.20
N LEU A 115 4.30 0.58 -0.76
CA LEU A 115 4.47 -0.45 0.27
C LEU A 115 4.34 -1.81 -0.40
N ASP A 116 5.43 -2.57 -0.45
CA ASP A 116 5.49 -3.86 -1.14
C ASP A 116 6.63 -4.69 -0.53
N ASP A 117 6.48 -6.00 -0.41
CA ASP A 117 7.53 -6.88 0.12
C ASP A 117 8.55 -7.28 -0.96
N CYS A 118 8.22 -7.03 -2.22
CA CYS A 118 8.98 -7.39 -3.40
C CYS A 118 9.59 -6.18 -4.11
N ARG A 119 10.76 -6.39 -4.74
CA ARG A 119 11.46 -5.33 -5.48
C ARG A 119 10.91 -5.12 -6.90
N PHE A 120 10.26 -6.13 -7.47
CA PHE A 120 9.75 -6.17 -8.85
C PHE A 120 10.65 -5.44 -9.86
N ASP A 121 10.04 -4.70 -10.78
CA ASP A 121 10.65 -3.81 -11.75
C ASP A 121 10.83 -2.37 -11.22
N PHE A 122 10.57 -2.10 -9.93
CA PHE A 122 10.68 -0.76 -9.33
C PHE A 122 12.07 -0.15 -9.52
N GLN A 123 13.13 -0.95 -9.37
CA GLN A 123 14.53 -0.50 -9.54
C GLN A 123 14.87 0.01 -10.95
N LYS A 124 14.03 -0.25 -11.96
CA LYS A 124 14.24 0.26 -13.32
C LYS A 124 13.86 1.74 -13.44
N ASP A 125 13.03 2.24 -12.53
CA ASP A 125 12.67 3.65 -12.43
C ASP A 125 13.21 4.23 -11.12
N ARG A 126 14.09 5.22 -11.24
CA ARG A 126 14.75 5.82 -10.09
C ARG A 126 13.74 6.38 -9.08
N LYS A 127 12.69 7.06 -9.54
CA LYS A 127 11.71 7.67 -8.63
C LYS A 127 10.94 6.58 -7.89
N LEU A 128 10.43 5.56 -8.58
CA LEU A 128 9.77 4.45 -7.90
C LEU A 128 10.67 3.79 -6.85
N TRP A 129 11.94 3.58 -7.18
CA TRP A 129 12.91 3.02 -6.25
C TRP A 129 13.13 3.89 -4.99
N GLU A 130 13.17 5.20 -5.15
CA GLU A 130 13.32 6.16 -4.05
C GLU A 130 12.07 6.22 -3.14
N HIS A 131 10.87 5.93 -3.67
CA HIS A 131 9.60 5.99 -2.92
C HIS A 131 9.15 4.63 -2.37
N LEU A 132 9.89 3.54 -2.65
CA LEU A 132 9.57 2.19 -2.20
C LEU A 132 10.04 1.94 -0.77
N LEU A 133 9.11 1.48 0.07
CA LEU A 133 9.36 0.88 1.36
C LEU A 133 9.16 -0.64 1.25
N LEU A 134 10.26 -1.38 1.36
CA LEU A 134 10.24 -2.84 1.41
C LEU A 134 9.74 -3.31 2.77
N THR A 135 8.76 -4.21 2.79
CA THR A 135 8.12 -4.70 4.01
C THR A 135 8.34 -6.20 4.23
N ASN A 136 8.12 -6.62 5.47
CA ASN A 136 7.84 -8.01 5.86
C ASN A 136 6.93 -7.89 7.08
N GLY A 137 5.70 -7.47 6.83
CA GLY A 137 4.88 -6.72 7.78
C GLY A 137 5.22 -5.22 7.71
N ILE A 138 4.18 -4.38 7.70
CA ILE A 138 4.29 -2.92 7.56
C ILE A 138 5.14 -2.28 8.68
N GLU A 139 5.11 -2.86 9.88
CA GLU A 139 5.92 -2.43 11.04
C GLU A 139 7.44 -2.56 10.79
N ASN A 140 7.83 -3.40 9.83
CA ASN A 140 9.22 -3.67 9.49
C ASN A 140 9.70 -2.90 8.24
N ALA A 141 8.97 -1.87 7.79
CA ALA A 141 9.29 -1.11 6.58
C ALA A 141 10.74 -0.57 6.55
N GLN A 142 11.42 -0.81 5.43
CA GLN A 142 12.79 -0.35 5.14
C GLN A 142 12.87 0.37 3.80
N PHE A 143 13.77 1.34 3.69
CA PHE A 143 14.00 2.01 2.41
C PHE A 143 14.60 1.04 1.40
N ALA A 144 14.07 1.04 0.17
CA ALA A 144 14.67 0.31 -0.93
C ALA A 144 15.95 1.01 -1.44
N SER A 145 15.89 2.34 -1.54
CA SER A 145 16.99 3.21 -2.00
C SER A 145 17.88 3.68 -0.84
N GLU A 146 19.18 3.84 -1.10
CA GLU A 146 20.12 4.54 -0.21
C GLU A 146 19.88 6.06 -0.19
N THR A 147 19.13 6.57 -1.16
CA THR A 147 18.72 7.97 -1.28
C THR A 147 17.19 8.05 -1.34
N PRO A 148 16.49 7.69 -0.25
CA PRO A 148 15.02 7.64 -0.26
C PRO A 148 14.39 9.01 -0.46
N ALA A 149 13.21 9.02 -1.08
CA ALA A 149 12.37 10.21 -1.22
C ALA A 149 11.89 10.70 0.15
N VAL A 150 11.61 12.00 0.25
CA VAL A 150 11.21 12.65 1.51
C VAL A 150 9.92 12.02 2.06
N GLU A 151 8.99 11.73 1.18
CA GLU A 151 7.71 11.08 1.42
C GLU A 151 7.92 9.71 2.07
N ALA A 152 8.83 8.90 1.53
CA ALA A 152 9.16 7.59 2.08
C ALA A 152 9.84 7.70 3.46
N ILE A 153 10.74 8.67 3.64
CA ILE A 153 11.39 8.95 4.94
C ILE A 153 10.34 9.27 6.00
N VAL A 154 9.49 10.26 5.72
CA VAL A 154 8.47 10.75 6.65
C VAL A 154 7.46 9.65 6.96
N PHE A 155 6.98 8.94 5.93
CA PHE A 155 6.00 7.86 6.11
C PHE A 155 6.56 6.74 7.00
N ARG A 156 7.79 6.29 6.74
CA ARG A 156 8.44 5.26 7.56
C ARG A 156 8.64 5.71 9.00
N ASP A 157 9.02 6.97 9.23
CA ASP A 157 9.21 7.46 10.59
C ASP A 157 7.90 7.56 11.37
N TYR A 158 6.78 7.82 10.69
CA TYR A 158 5.45 7.70 11.31
C TYR A 158 5.03 6.26 11.58
N LEU A 159 5.36 5.30 10.71
CA LEU A 159 5.10 3.87 10.97
C LEU A 159 5.72 3.42 12.30
N LYS A 160 6.92 3.91 12.64
CA LYS A 160 7.62 3.55 13.89
C LYS A 160 6.99 4.12 15.17
N LEU A 161 6.01 5.02 15.06
CA LEU A 161 5.35 5.59 16.23
C LEU A 161 4.28 4.65 16.82
N PHE A 162 3.95 3.57 16.13
CA PHE A 162 2.88 2.64 16.46
C PHE A 162 3.41 1.20 16.48
#